data_AF-A0AAV1IG86-F1
#
_entry.id   AF-A0AAV1IG86-F1
#
_cell.length_a   1.000
_cell.length_b   1.000
_cell.length_c   1.000
_cell.angle_alpha   90.00
_cell.angle_beta   90.00
_cell.angle_gamma   90.00
#
_symmetry.space_group_name_H-M   'P 1'
#
loop_
_entity.id
_entity.type
_entity.pdbx_description
1 polymer ?
#
loop_
_entity_poly.entity_id
_entity_poly.type
_entity_poly.pdbx_seq_one_letter_code
_entity_poly.pdbx_strand_id
1 'polypeptide(L)'
;MPACPQTQSRVFLRRWLAGTFLQEQKEMLLEHSREVQQRSARVEQIVCDTEPRTKHELSLYVHVSNISWKLQGAESRIAGTLCSPGKKDVRSIDLDPAGKSQFDIINSIWALMD
;
A
#
# COMPACT_ATOMS: atom_id res chain seq x y z
N MET A 1 26.50 -26.19 -61.55
CA MET A 1 27.05 -26.74 -60.29
C MET A 1 25.93 -26.78 -59.26
N PRO A 2 25.49 -27.95 -58.77
CA PRO A 2 24.41 -28.02 -57.80
C PRO A 2 24.94 -27.69 -56.39
N ALA A 3 24.18 -26.89 -55.65
CA ALA A 3 24.51 -26.49 -54.30
C ALA A 3 24.58 -27.70 -53.35
N CYS A 4 25.58 -27.73 -52.49
CA CYS A 4 25.81 -28.80 -51.52
C CYS A 4 24.64 -28.89 -50.51
N PRO A 5 24.03 -30.07 -50.28
CA PRO A 5 22.82 -30.24 -49.46
C PRO A 5 23.02 -29.87 -47.98
N GLN A 6 24.26 -29.94 -47.48
CA GLN A 6 24.59 -29.58 -46.09
C GLN A 6 24.44 -28.07 -45.80
N THR A 7 24.58 -27.23 -46.83
CA THR A 7 24.51 -25.77 -46.70
C THR A 7 23.06 -25.29 -46.57
N GLN A 8 22.11 -25.94 -47.26
CA GLN A 8 20.68 -25.64 -47.13
C GLN A 8 20.14 -25.98 -45.73
N SER A 9 20.58 -27.10 -45.16
CA SER A 9 20.16 -27.53 -43.81
C SER A 9 20.60 -26.52 -42.72
N ARG A 10 21.81 -25.96 -42.83
CA ARG A 10 22.33 -24.96 -41.89
C ARG A 10 21.61 -23.61 -41.95
N VAL A 11 21.24 -23.16 -43.16
CA VAL A 11 20.47 -21.92 -43.34
C VAL A 11 19.06 -22.08 -42.79
N PHE A 12 18.45 -23.25 -43.01
CA PHE A 12 17.12 -23.57 -42.48
C PHE A 12 17.11 -23.60 -40.95
N LEU A 13 18.10 -24.26 -40.33
CA LEU A 13 18.28 -24.29 -38.87
C LEU A 13 18.45 -22.89 -38.27
N ARG A 14 19.29 -22.03 -38.86
CA ARG A 14 19.46 -20.66 -38.35
C ARG A 14 18.19 -19.82 -38.45
N ARG A 15 17.44 -19.95 -39.54
CA ARG A 15 16.19 -19.22 -39.73
C ARG A 15 15.08 -19.73 -38.81
N TRP A 16 15.04 -21.03 -38.55
CA TRP A 16 14.12 -21.64 -37.60
C TRP A 16 14.42 -21.19 -36.16
N LEU A 17 15.68 -21.24 -35.74
CA LEU A 17 16.13 -20.75 -34.42
C LEU A 17 15.86 -19.25 -34.21
N ALA A 18 16.04 -18.43 -35.27
CA ALA A 18 15.70 -17.01 -35.20
C ALA A 18 14.17 -16.80 -35.06
N GLY A 19 13.37 -17.64 -35.73
CA GLY A 19 11.91 -17.63 -35.60
C GLY A 19 11.43 -17.99 -34.19
N THR A 20 12.00 -19.04 -33.59
CA THR A 20 11.65 -19.47 -32.23
C THR A 20 12.08 -18.43 -31.19
N PHE A 21 13.28 -17.86 -31.33
CA PHE A 21 13.76 -16.81 -30.43
C PHE A 21 12.87 -15.55 -30.46
N LEU A 22 12.45 -15.10 -31.65
CA LEU A 22 11.53 -13.96 -31.76
C LEU A 22 10.16 -14.26 -31.14
N GLN A 23 9.71 -15.51 -31.24
CA GLN A 23 8.45 -15.95 -30.65
C GLN A 23 8.53 -15.98 -29.12
N GLU A 24 9.63 -16.48 -28.56
CA GLU A 24 9.92 -16.43 -27.12
C GLU A 24 9.99 -15.00 -26.59
N GLN A 25 10.68 -14.09 -27.30
CA GLN A 25 10.75 -12.67 -26.92
C GLN A 25 9.37 -12.01 -26.91
N LYS A 26 8.52 -12.31 -27.91
CA LYS A 26 7.14 -11.80 -27.94
C LYS A 26 6.32 -12.33 -26.76
N GLU A 27 6.46 -13.61 -26.43
CA GLU A 27 5.75 -14.23 -25.32
C GLU A 27 6.16 -13.61 -23.98
N MET A 28 7.46 -13.42 -23.75
CA MET A 28 7.96 -12.74 -22.55
C MET A 28 7.45 -11.30 -22.42
N LEU A 29 7.41 -10.55 -23.53
CA LEU A 29 6.89 -9.18 -23.52
C LEU A 29 5.40 -9.13 -23.21
N LEU A 30 4.61 -10.08 -23.73
CA LEU A 30 3.19 -10.19 -23.43
C LEU A 30 2.95 -10.54 -21.97
N GLU A 31 3.77 -11.42 -21.40
CA GLU A 31 3.70 -11.77 -19.99
C GLU A 31 4.04 -10.58 -19.09
N HIS A 32 5.13 -9.87 -19.38
CA HIS A 32 5.49 -8.64 -18.65
C HIS A 32 4.42 -7.56 -18.78
N SER A 33 3.83 -7.39 -19.97
CA SER A 33 2.73 -6.44 -20.18
C SER A 33 1.52 -6.80 -19.32
N ARG A 34 1.15 -8.09 -19.24
CA ARG A 34 0.07 -8.55 -18.36
C ARG A 34 0.37 -8.30 -16.89
N GLU A 35 1.59 -8.58 -16.45
CA GLU A 35 1.99 -8.34 -15.08
C GLU A 35 1.91 -6.85 -14.72
N VAL A 36 2.46 -5.98 -15.58
CA VAL A 36 2.39 -4.53 -15.39
C VAL A 36 0.94 -4.06 -15.35
N GLN A 37 0.08 -4.58 -16.23
CA GLN A 37 -1.33 -4.21 -16.26
C GLN A 37 -2.07 -4.67 -14.99
N GLN A 38 -1.79 -5.86 -14.47
CA GLN A 38 -2.34 -6.32 -13.20
C GLN A 38 -1.87 -5.46 -12.02
N ARG A 39 -0.58 -5.08 -12.00
CA ARG A 39 -0.03 -4.18 -10.98
C ARG A 39 -0.69 -2.79 -11.08
N SER A 40 -0.88 -2.25 -12.29
CA SER A 40 -1.59 -0.97 -12.51
C SER A 40 -3.00 -1.03 -11.96
N ALA A 41 -3.77 -2.06 -12.31
CA ALA A 41 -5.14 -2.22 -11.84
C ALA A 41 -5.23 -2.31 -10.30
N ARG A 42 -4.28 -2.97 -9.64
CA ARG A 42 -4.20 -3.01 -8.17
C ARG A 42 -3.91 -1.62 -7.58
N VAL A 43 -2.99 -0.87 -8.19
CA VAL A 43 -2.68 0.50 -7.74
C VAL A 43 -3.89 1.40 -7.92
N GLU A 44 -4.57 1.33 -9.07
CA GLU A 44 -5.80 2.08 -9.33
C GLU A 44 -6.89 1.75 -8.31
N GLN A 45 -7.09 0.47 -7.96
CA GLN A 45 -8.05 0.09 -6.93
C GLN A 45 -7.70 0.70 -5.56
N ILE A 46 -6.42 0.73 -5.18
CA ILE A 46 -5.99 1.31 -3.92
C ILE A 46 -6.25 2.82 -3.90
N VAL A 47 -5.86 3.51 -4.96
CA VAL A 47 -5.93 4.97 -5.05
C VAL A 47 -7.38 5.45 -5.17
N CYS A 48 -8.22 4.75 -5.92
CA CYS A 48 -9.58 5.20 -6.22
C CYS A 48 -10.61 4.79 -5.16
N ASP A 49 -10.38 3.70 -4.43
CA ASP A 49 -11.37 3.16 -3.48
C ASP A 49 -10.81 3.12 -2.05
N THR A 50 -9.73 2.36 -1.82
CA THR A 50 -9.31 2.06 -0.44
C THR A 50 -8.72 3.26 0.28
N GLU A 51 -7.89 4.07 -0.37
CA GLU A 51 -7.30 5.26 0.24
C GLU A 51 -8.35 6.33 0.58
N PRO A 52 -9.25 6.75 -0.34
CA PRO A 52 -10.32 7.69 -0.01
C PRO A 52 -11.23 7.20 1.12
N ARG A 53 -11.60 5.91 1.08
CA ARG A 53 -12.41 5.30 2.12
C ARG A 53 -11.71 5.32 3.48
N THR A 54 -10.44 4.91 3.52
CA THR A 54 -9.66 4.91 4.77
C THR A 54 -9.51 6.33 5.33
N LYS A 55 -9.25 7.33 4.47
CA LYS A 55 -9.20 8.74 4.88
C LYS A 55 -10.53 9.20 5.46
N HIS A 56 -11.65 8.81 4.85
CA HIS A 56 -12.98 9.14 5.35
C HIS A 56 -13.23 8.52 6.73
N GLU A 57 -12.94 7.22 6.90
CA GLU A 57 -13.09 6.51 8.17
C GLU A 57 -12.24 7.15 9.28
N LEU A 58 -10.97 7.48 9.00
CA LEU A 58 -10.11 8.21 9.94
C LEU A 58 -10.63 9.61 10.28
N SER A 59 -11.17 10.32 9.29
CA SER A 59 -11.79 11.63 9.50
C SER A 59 -13.01 11.53 10.42
N LEU A 60 -13.81 10.46 10.34
CA LEU A 60 -14.93 10.24 11.24
C LEU A 60 -14.46 10.04 12.68
N TYR A 61 -13.40 9.27 12.90
CA TYR A 61 -12.83 9.10 14.24
C TYR A 61 -12.40 10.43 14.85
N VAL A 62 -11.65 11.25 14.09
CA VAL A 62 -11.22 12.58 14.56
C VAL A 62 -12.42 13.49 14.80
N HIS A 63 -13.44 13.46 13.94
CA HIS A 63 -14.62 14.30 14.08
C HIS A 63 -15.45 13.95 15.34
N VAL A 64 -15.61 12.67 15.64
CA VAL A 64 -16.40 12.21 16.80
C VAL A 64 -15.63 12.40 18.10
N SER A 65 -14.36 12.00 18.16
CA SER A 65 -13.58 12.06 19.40
C SER A 65 -12.95 13.43 19.65
N ASN A 66 -12.75 14.23 18.59
CA ASN A 66 -11.94 15.45 18.60
C ASN A 66 -10.51 15.23 19.09
N ILE A 67 -9.96 14.02 18.92
CA ILE A 67 -8.59 13.66 19.29
C ILE A 67 -7.69 13.66 18.05
N SER A 68 -6.54 14.32 18.16
CA SER A 68 -5.43 14.25 17.21
C SER A 68 -4.26 13.51 17.84
N TRP A 69 -3.91 12.34 17.30
CA TRP A 69 -2.80 11.52 17.80
C TRP A 69 -1.45 12.00 17.26
N LYS A 70 -0.42 11.99 18.11
CA LYS A 70 0.96 12.27 17.71
C LYS A 70 1.63 10.97 17.31
N LEU A 71 1.83 10.79 16.00
CA LEU A 71 2.50 9.61 15.44
C LEU A 71 4.03 9.71 15.49
N GLN A 72 4.59 10.90 15.75
CA GLN A 72 6.01 11.11 15.94
C GLN A 72 6.35 10.94 17.44
N GLY A 73 6.76 9.72 17.83
CA GLY A 73 7.11 9.38 19.22
C GLY A 73 7.66 7.96 19.34
N ALA A 74 8.12 7.60 20.54
CA ALA A 74 8.45 6.21 20.86
C ALA A 74 7.17 5.36 20.74
N GLU A 75 7.25 4.21 20.05
CA GLU A 75 6.12 3.30 19.79
C GLU A 75 5.39 2.85 21.07
N SER A 76 6.03 3.02 22.23
CA SER A 76 5.50 2.67 23.53
C SER A 76 4.72 3.78 24.23
N ARG A 77 4.51 4.98 23.68
CA ARG A 77 3.72 6.05 24.34
C ARG A 77 2.49 6.45 23.54
N ILE A 78 1.36 6.60 24.23
CA ILE A 78 0.12 7.10 23.64
C ILE A 78 0.08 8.60 23.88
N ALA A 79 0.41 9.37 22.84
CA ALA A 79 0.46 10.83 22.90
C ALA A 79 -0.51 11.46 21.89
N GLY A 80 -1.14 12.57 22.27
CA GLY A 80 -2.11 13.26 21.43
C GLY A 80 -2.60 14.57 22.01
N THR A 81 -3.57 15.18 21.35
CA THR A 81 -4.29 16.37 21.80
C THR A 81 -5.78 16.17 21.61
N LEU A 82 -6.55 16.47 22.64
CA LEU A 82 -8.01 16.45 22.63
C LEU A 82 -8.51 17.90 22.58
N CYS A 83 -9.32 18.20 21.57
CA CYS A 83 -9.99 19.50 21.44
C CYS A 83 -11.43 19.39 21.95
N SER A 84 -11.81 20.20 22.92
CA SER A 84 -13.21 20.28 23.37
C SER A 84 -13.91 21.46 22.68
N PRO A 85 -14.71 21.24 21.62
CA PRO A 85 -15.30 22.32 20.84
C PRO A 85 -16.24 23.21 21.66
N GLY A 86 -16.95 22.64 22.65
CA GLY A 86 -17.84 23.39 23.53
C GLY A 86 -17.13 24.29 24.55
N LYS A 87 -15.90 23.94 24.96
CA LYS A 87 -15.14 24.66 26.00
C LYS A 87 -14.00 25.52 25.43
N LYS A 88 -13.73 25.44 24.12
CA LYS A 88 -12.55 26.02 23.45
C LYS A 88 -11.24 25.67 24.20
N ASP A 89 -11.20 24.46 24.76
CA ASP A 89 -10.08 23.96 25.55
C ASP A 89 -9.33 22.87 24.76
N VAL A 90 -8.00 22.87 24.90
CA VAL A 90 -7.12 21.90 24.25
C VAL A 90 -6.33 21.19 25.33
N ARG A 91 -6.62 19.91 25.53
CA ARG A 91 -5.98 19.07 26.54
C ARG A 91 -4.95 18.16 25.86
N SER A 92 -3.77 18.01 26.47
CA SER A 92 -2.76 17.06 25.99
C SER A 92 -2.99 15.67 26.58
N ILE A 93 -2.90 14.65 25.73
CA ILE A 93 -2.85 13.24 26.13
C ILE A 93 -1.38 12.82 26.12
N ASP A 94 -0.88 12.31 27.24
CA ASP A 94 0.42 11.60 27.34
C ASP A 94 0.25 10.46 28.34
N LEU A 95 0.13 9.25 27.82
CA LEU A 95 -0.07 8.04 28.60
C LEU A 95 1.05 7.04 28.31
N ASP A 96 1.66 6.56 29.37
CA ASP A 96 2.51 5.37 29.34
C ASP A 96 1.60 4.12 29.48
N PRO A 97 1.49 3.28 28.44
CA PRO A 97 0.77 2.01 28.49
C PRO A 97 1.51 0.95 29.31
N ALA A 98 2.78 1.15 29.66
CA ALA A 98 3.52 0.20 30.48
C ALA A 98 2.85 0.02 31.85
N GLY A 99 2.37 -1.19 32.12
CA GLY A 99 1.75 -1.55 33.40
C GLY A 99 0.29 -1.13 33.58
N LYS A 100 -0.38 -0.61 32.54
CA LYS A 100 -1.83 -0.32 32.58
C LYS A 100 -2.61 -1.27 31.69
N SER A 101 -3.81 -1.65 32.13
CA SER A 101 -4.71 -2.42 31.27
C SER A 101 -5.29 -1.52 30.17
N GLN A 102 -5.67 -2.11 29.05
CA GLN A 102 -6.36 -1.38 27.97
C GLN A 102 -7.62 -0.68 28.48
N PHE A 103 -8.33 -1.30 29.42
CA PHE A 103 -9.52 -0.73 30.06
C PHE A 103 -9.19 0.56 30.82
N ASP A 104 -8.14 0.56 31.64
CA ASP A 104 -7.72 1.73 32.42
C ASP A 104 -7.26 2.87 31.51
N ILE A 105 -6.55 2.56 30.43
CA ILE A 105 -6.10 3.53 29.42
C ILE A 105 -7.31 4.20 28.76
N ILE A 106 -8.27 3.40 28.28
CA ILE A 106 -9.47 3.91 27.60
C ILE A 106 -10.30 4.77 28.55
N ASN A 107 -10.54 4.33 29.78
CA ASN A 107 -11.28 5.12 30.77
C ASN A 107 -10.57 6.42 31.12
N SER A 108 -9.23 6.42 31.18
CA SER A 108 -8.45 7.64 31.39
C SER A 108 -8.66 8.63 30.24
N ILE A 109 -8.73 8.16 28.99
CA ILE A 109 -9.01 9.01 27.82
C ILE A 109 -10.45 9.54 27.86
N TRP A 110 -11.43 8.69 28.17
CA TRP A 110 -12.83 9.13 28.29
C TRP A 110 -13.03 10.18 29.39
N ALA A 111 -12.37 10.03 30.54
CA ALA A 111 -12.42 11.03 31.61
C ALA A 111 -11.86 12.41 31.18
N LEU A 112 -11.01 12.47 30.15
CA LEU A 112 -10.53 13.73 29.59
C LEU A 112 -11.54 14.38 28.63
N MET A 113 -12.52 13.62 28.11
CA MET A 113 -13.54 14.09 27.18
C MET A 113 -14.71 14.79 27.87
N ASP A 114 -14.97 14.48 29.14
CA ASP A 114 -15.95 15.19 29.99
C ASP A 114 -15.45 16.58 30.47
#